data_AF-A0A7S0K6E3-F1
#
_entry.id   AF-A0A7S0K6E3-F1
#
_cell.length_a   1.000
_cell.length_b   1.000
_cell.length_c   1.000
_cell.angle_alpha   90.00
_cell.angle_beta   90.00
_cell.angle_gamma   90.00
#
_symmetry.space_group_name_H-M   'P 1'
#
loop_
_entity.id
_entity.type
_entity.pdbx_description
1 polymer ?
#
loop_
_entity_poly.entity_id
_entity_poly.type
_entity_poly.pdbx_seq_one_letter_code
_entity_poly.pdbx_strand_id
1 'polypeptide(L)'
;AALIDHYAALSRAEIRDRFAAFCDARPAGGKFAHRACDGPAGASPSMKWVNPPVAWMLHAGVPRLVAAGVHMPGLRDGDPARVALEAYPGLLARELIGRRSYKSD
;
A
#
# COMPACT_ATOMS: atom_id res chain seq x y z
N ALA A 1 -14.16 3.75 5.35
CA ALA A 1 -14.60 2.51 4.67
C ALA A 1 -14.90 2.81 3.21
N ALA A 2 -15.76 3.81 2.93
CA ALA A 2 -16.22 4.17 1.59
C ALA A 2 -15.16 4.14 0.47
N LEU A 3 -13.94 4.64 0.68
CA LEU A 3 -12.87 4.57 -0.34
C LEU A 3 -12.38 3.14 -0.62
N ILE A 4 -12.20 2.32 0.43
CA ILE A 4 -11.81 0.92 0.27
C ILE A 4 -12.97 0.10 -0.30
N ASP A 5 -14.21 0.41 0.09
CA ASP A 5 -15.40 -0.26 -0.45
C ASP A 5 -15.55 0.04 -1.96
N HIS A 6 -15.36 1.30 -2.35
CA HIS A 6 -15.31 1.68 -3.77
C HIS A 6 -14.17 0.96 -4.51
N TYR A 7 -12.97 0.93 -3.92
CA TYR A 7 -11.83 0.25 -4.53
C TYR A 7 -12.05 -1.25 -4.69
N ALA A 8 -12.69 -1.91 -3.70
CA ALA A 8 -13.02 -3.32 -3.73
C ALA A 8 -14.07 -3.67 -4.78
N ALA A 9 -14.98 -2.73 -5.10
CA ALA A 9 -16.00 -2.91 -6.12
C ALA A 9 -15.45 -2.88 -7.57
N LEU A 10 -14.23 -2.35 -7.77
CA LEU A 10 -13.59 -2.32 -9.08
C LEU A 10 -12.95 -3.66 -9.42
N SER A 11 -13.05 -4.07 -10.68
CA SER A 11 -12.24 -5.15 -11.24
C SER A 11 -10.77 -4.77 -11.32
N ARG A 12 -9.87 -5.76 -11.35
CA ARG A 12 -8.44 -5.51 -11.55
C ARG A 12 -8.15 -4.79 -12.87
N ALA A 13 -8.94 -5.06 -13.91
CA ALA A 13 -8.80 -4.38 -15.20
C ALA A 13 -9.10 -2.88 -15.07
N GLU A 14 -10.23 -2.52 -14.45
CA GLU A 14 -10.59 -1.11 -14.21
C GLU A 14 -9.56 -0.39 -13.34
N ILE A 15 -9.05 -1.05 -12.29
CA ILE A 15 -8.00 -0.48 -11.43
C ILE A 15 -6.73 -0.20 -12.25
N ARG A 16 -6.28 -1.18 -13.05
CA ARG A 16 -5.10 -1.03 -13.90
C ARG A 16 -5.28 0.14 -14.86
N ASP A 17 -6.40 0.20 -15.55
CA ASP A 17 -6.64 1.19 -16.60
C ASP A 17 -6.72 2.61 -16.01
N ARG A 18 -7.38 2.77 -14.85
CA ARG A 18 -7.40 4.04 -14.10
C ARG A 18 -6.01 4.45 -13.64
N PHE A 19 -5.21 3.52 -13.11
CA PHE A 19 -3.87 3.82 -12.65
C PHE A 19 -2.89 4.11 -13.80
N ALA A 20 -3.04 3.44 -14.94
CA ALA A 20 -2.29 3.74 -16.16
C ALA A 20 -2.60 5.16 -16.64
N ALA A 21 -3.88 5.51 -16.79
CA ALA A 21 -4.30 6.86 -17.18
C ALA A 21 -3.77 7.94 -16.21
N PHE A 22 -3.78 7.67 -14.90
CA PHE A 22 -3.18 8.57 -13.91
C PHE A 22 -1.67 8.75 -14.12
N CYS A 23 -0.93 7.68 -14.37
CA CYS A 23 0.50 7.72 -14.61
C CYS A 23 0.87 8.42 -15.92
N ASP A 24 0.07 8.22 -16.98
CA ASP A 24 0.32 8.78 -18.32
C ASP A 24 0.13 10.31 -18.35
N ALA A 25 -0.74 10.84 -17.50
CA ALA A 25 -0.95 12.28 -17.35
C ALA A 25 0.15 13.02 -16.58
N ARG A 26 1.19 12.33 -16.09
CA ARG A 26 2.19 12.88 -15.15
C ARG A 26 3.59 12.96 -15.76
N PRO A 27 4.41 13.93 -15.32
CA PRO A 27 5.78 14.07 -15.80
C PRO A 27 6.64 12.85 -15.42
N ALA A 28 7.71 12.66 -16.18
CA ALA A 28 8.73 11.66 -15.88
C ALA A 28 9.29 11.84 -14.45
N GLY A 29 9.59 10.74 -13.78
CA GLY A 29 10.11 10.74 -12.40
C GLY A 29 9.06 10.84 -11.29
N GLY A 30 7.80 11.20 -11.61
CA GLY A 30 6.72 11.37 -10.63
C GLY A 30 5.43 10.66 -10.97
N LYS A 31 5.49 9.56 -11.74
CA LYS A 31 4.31 8.90 -12.32
C LYS A 31 3.36 8.30 -11.28
N PHE A 32 3.89 7.70 -10.23
CA PHE A 32 3.08 7.11 -9.17
C PHE A 32 2.73 8.14 -8.08
N ALA A 33 1.53 8.00 -7.50
CA ALA A 33 1.09 8.67 -6.29
C ALA A 33 1.70 7.96 -5.08
N HIS A 34 2.50 8.69 -4.32
CA HIS A 34 3.08 8.23 -3.07
C HIS A 34 2.33 8.85 -1.89
N ARG A 35 2.10 8.06 -0.84
CA ARG A 35 1.74 8.59 0.48
C ARG A 35 2.98 9.20 1.13
N ALA A 36 2.75 10.09 2.09
CA ALA A 36 3.83 10.79 2.81
C ALA A 36 4.85 9.82 3.46
N CYS A 37 4.41 8.64 3.88
CA CYS A 37 5.27 7.61 4.48
C CYS A 37 6.05 6.77 3.46
N ASP A 38 5.61 6.67 2.20
CA ASP A 38 6.21 5.73 1.23
C ASP A 38 7.67 6.11 0.92
N GLY A 39 7.95 7.40 0.74
CA GLY A 39 9.29 7.93 0.44
C GLY A 39 10.31 7.65 1.55
N PRO A 40 10.09 8.15 2.79
CA PRO A 40 10.97 7.86 3.92
C PRO A 40 11.18 6.36 4.15
N ALA A 41 10.11 5.55 4.03
CA ALA A 41 10.18 4.11 4.22
C ALA A 41 10.91 3.36 3.08
N GLY A 42 11.13 3.98 1.92
CA GLY A 42 11.60 3.30 0.72
C GLY A 42 10.59 2.27 0.20
N ALA A 43 9.31 2.49 0.45
CA ALA A 43 8.23 1.57 0.12
C ALA A 43 7.68 1.82 -1.29
N SER A 44 7.16 0.77 -1.93
CA SER A 44 6.40 0.92 -3.17
C SER A 44 5.00 1.47 -2.86
N PRO A 45 4.48 2.41 -3.66
CA PRO A 45 3.20 3.04 -3.39
C PRO A 45 2.04 2.07 -3.61
N SER A 46 0.93 2.30 -2.91
CA SER A 46 -0.29 1.48 -2.98
C SER A 46 -0.86 1.35 -4.39
N MET A 47 -0.59 2.31 -5.29
CA MET A 47 -1.07 2.25 -6.66
C MET A 47 -0.19 1.39 -7.58
N LYS A 48 0.98 0.92 -7.17
CA LYS A 48 1.89 0.18 -8.05
C LYS A 48 1.32 -1.21 -8.37
N TRP A 49 1.06 -1.51 -9.64
CA TRP A 49 0.50 -2.81 -10.07
C TRP A 49 1.54 -3.76 -10.69
N VAL A 50 2.80 -3.32 -10.79
CA VAL A 50 3.91 -4.09 -11.35
C VAL A 50 5.10 -4.12 -10.38
N ASN A 51 5.61 -5.32 -10.07
CA ASN A 51 6.91 -5.60 -9.44
C ASN A 51 7.40 -4.56 -8.40
N PRO A 52 6.89 -4.56 -7.15
CA PRO A 52 5.84 -5.43 -6.61
C PRO A 52 4.42 -4.92 -6.90
N PRO A 53 3.42 -5.82 -7.02
CA PRO A 53 2.04 -5.46 -7.32
C PRO A 53 1.23 -5.03 -6.07
N VAL A 54 1.65 -3.95 -5.41
CA VAL A 54 1.03 -3.45 -4.17
C VAL A 54 -0.46 -3.15 -4.35
N ALA A 55 -0.89 -2.69 -5.53
CA ALA A 55 -2.30 -2.48 -5.86
C ALA A 55 -3.13 -3.76 -5.67
N TRP A 56 -2.64 -4.90 -6.16
CA TRP A 56 -3.33 -6.19 -6.02
C TRP A 56 -3.29 -6.71 -4.59
N MET A 57 -2.20 -6.45 -3.87
CA MET A 57 -2.10 -6.78 -2.45
C MET A 57 -3.09 -5.97 -1.62
N LEU A 58 -3.25 -4.67 -1.89
CA LEU A 58 -4.24 -3.82 -1.24
C LEU A 58 -5.66 -4.28 -1.55
N HIS A 59 -5.97 -4.52 -2.83
CA HIS A 59 -7.29 -4.99 -3.29
C HIS A 59 -7.69 -6.32 -2.63
N ALA A 60 -6.72 -7.22 -2.42
CA ALA A 60 -6.97 -8.47 -1.73
C ALA A 60 -7.05 -8.31 -0.20
N GLY A 61 -6.12 -7.60 0.43
CA GLY A 61 -5.97 -7.63 1.89
C GLY A 61 -6.89 -6.66 2.63
N VAL A 62 -6.91 -5.39 2.22
CA VAL A 62 -7.48 -4.31 3.03
C VAL A 62 -9.00 -4.40 3.17
N PRO A 63 -9.79 -4.77 2.14
CA PRO A 63 -11.23 -4.97 2.32
C PRO A 63 -11.57 -6.00 3.39
N ARG A 64 -10.78 -7.08 3.51
CA ARG A 64 -10.96 -8.12 4.54
C ARG A 64 -10.66 -7.60 5.94
N LEU A 65 -9.61 -6.79 6.09
CA LEU A 65 -9.30 -6.12 7.36
C LEU A 65 -10.41 -5.14 7.76
N VAL A 66 -10.92 -4.36 6.81
CA VAL A 66 -12.05 -3.43 7.02
C VAL A 66 -13.29 -4.19 7.48
N ALA A 67 -13.62 -5.31 6.83
CA ALA A 67 -14.77 -6.15 7.19
C ALA A 67 -14.60 -6.85 8.54
N ALA A 68 -13.38 -7.26 8.89
CA ALA A 68 -13.08 -7.85 10.20
C ALA A 68 -13.23 -6.84 11.36
N GLY A 69 -13.28 -5.54 11.05
CA GLY A 69 -13.45 -4.48 12.05
C GLY A 69 -12.24 -4.29 12.96
N VAL A 70 -11.03 -4.64 12.49
CA VAL A 70 -9.79 -4.46 13.26
C VAL A 70 -9.43 -2.99 13.40
N HIS A 71 -8.78 -2.63 14.50
CA HIS A 71 -8.18 -1.31 14.68
C HIS A 71 -6.88 -1.21 13.85
N MET A 72 -6.77 -0.16 13.04
CA MET A 72 -5.59 0.16 12.23
C MET A 72 -5.05 1.52 12.66
N PRO A 73 -4.09 1.57 13.61
CA PRO A 73 -3.60 2.83 14.19
C PRO A 73 -3.19 3.85 13.12
N GLY A 74 -3.69 5.08 13.23
CA GLY A 74 -3.42 6.16 12.27
C GLY A 74 -4.13 6.06 10.92
N LEU A 75 -4.88 4.98 10.67
CA LEU A 75 -5.59 4.75 9.41
C LEU A 75 -7.11 4.59 9.60
N ARG A 76 -7.53 3.82 10.62
CA ARG A 76 -8.94 3.50 10.87
C ARG A 76 -9.19 2.98 12.28
N ASP A 77 -10.22 3.52 12.93
CA ASP A 77 -10.74 2.97 14.18
C ASP A 77 -11.48 1.65 13.99
N GLY A 78 -11.39 0.78 14.99
CA GLY A 78 -11.97 -0.56 15.00
C GLY A 78 -11.88 -1.15 16.41
N ASP A 79 -11.92 -2.47 16.50
CA ASP A 79 -11.78 -3.18 17.77
C ASP A 79 -10.36 -3.02 18.34
N PRO A 80 -10.18 -2.34 19.49
CA PRO A 80 -8.87 -2.09 20.07
C PRO A 80 -8.16 -3.37 20.56
N ALA A 81 -8.89 -4.48 20.75
CA ALA A 81 -8.29 -5.77 21.09
C ALA A 81 -7.75 -6.51 19.85
N ARG A 82 -8.05 -6.04 18.63
CA ARG A 82 -7.61 -6.66 17.36
C ARG A 82 -6.92 -5.61 16.51
N VAL A 83 -5.59 -5.51 16.64
CA VAL A 83 -4.79 -4.48 15.98
C VAL A 83 -4.10 -5.02 14.73
N ALA A 84 -4.29 -4.34 13.60
CA ALA A 84 -3.53 -4.57 12.37
C ALA A 84 -2.59 -3.39 12.10
N LEU A 85 -1.28 -3.65 12.17
CA LEU A 85 -0.25 -2.62 12.02
C LEU A 85 0.28 -2.56 10.58
N GLU A 86 0.31 -1.35 10.01
CA GLU A 86 1.12 -1.09 8.81
C GLU A 86 2.60 -1.02 9.19
N ALA A 87 3.38 -1.99 8.71
CA ALA A 87 4.80 -2.11 9.05
C ALA A 87 5.70 -1.81 7.84
N TYR A 88 6.90 -1.27 8.13
CA TYR A 88 7.95 -1.02 7.14
C TYR A 88 9.26 -1.74 7.53
N PRO A 89 9.33 -3.08 7.39
CA PRO A 89 10.52 -3.84 7.84
C PRO A 89 11.82 -3.37 7.17
N GLY A 90 11.75 -2.98 5.90
CA GLY A 90 12.91 -2.45 5.18
C GLY A 90 13.38 -1.07 5.67
N LEU A 91 12.51 -0.27 6.30
CA LEU A 91 12.94 0.96 6.97
C LEU A 91 13.73 0.62 8.22
N LEU A 92 13.13 -0.17 9.12
CA LEU A 92 13.75 -0.57 10.39
C LEU A 92 15.06 -1.34 10.19
N ALA A 93 15.09 -2.26 9.22
CA ALA A 93 16.31 -3.01 8.93
C ALA A 93 17.44 -2.07 8.47
N ARG A 94 17.15 -1.05 7.67
CA ARG A 94 18.19 -0.10 7.22
C ARG A 94 18.79 0.72 8.35
N GLU A 95 18.05 0.95 9.43
CA GLU A 95 18.58 1.60 10.64
C GLU A 95 19.63 0.74 11.35
N LEU A 96 19.49 -0.59 11.27
CA LEU A 96 20.39 -1.55 11.92
C LEU A 96 21.55 -2.00 11.04
N ILE A 97 21.27 -2.30 9.75
CA ILE A 97 22.23 -2.95 8.85
C ILE A 97 22.64 -2.10 7.64
N GLY A 98 22.16 -0.86 7.53
CA GLY A 98 22.42 0.02 6.40
C GLY A 98 21.81 -0.53 5.10
N ARG A 99 22.53 -0.43 3.98
CA ARG A 99 22.05 -0.86 2.65
C ARG A 99 22.20 -2.37 2.37
N ARG A 100 22.69 -3.15 3.36
CA ARG A 100 22.80 -4.61 3.22
C ARG A 100 21.39 -5.21 3.07
N SER A 101 21.26 -6.25 2.26
CA SER A 101 19.98 -6.97 2.16
C SER A 101 19.65 -7.57 3.52
N TYR A 102 18.45 -7.28 4.04
CA TYR A 102 17.91 -7.96 5.22
C TYR A 102 17.13 -9.22 4.83
N LYS A 103 16.90 -9.40 3.53
CA LYS A 103 16.29 -10.61 2.99
C LYS A 103 17.42 -11.60 2.72
N SER A 104 17.19 -12.84 3.10
CA SER A 104 18.08 -13.97 2.86
C SER A 104 17.64 -14.71 1.60
N ASP A 105 17.43 -13.98 0.50
CA ASP A 105 17.11 -14.57 -0.80
C ASP A 105 18.26 -15.42 -1.35
#